data_AF-A0A1D1YR10-F1
#
_entry.id   AF-A0A1D1YR10-F1
#
_cell.length_a   1.000
_cell.length_b   1.000
_cell.length_c   1.000
_cell.angle_alpha   90.00
_cell.angle_beta   90.00
_cell.angle_gamma   90.00
#
_symmetry.space_group_name_H-M   'P 1'
#
loop_
_entity.id
_entity.type
_entity.pdbx_description
1 polymer ?
#
loop_
_entity_poly.entity_id
_entity_poly.type
_entity_poly.pdbx_seq_one_letter_code
_entity_poly.pdbx_strand_id
1 'polypeptide(L)'
;PMLKELAALPSSSQKRQEGNDDHGEGPPSSSFPRLQNFSTDNRCSLMWILPQKLGSLVLLEITDPRHDLIRFTEAEEEGWKHLTSVSAVTIWDCLELESLPSSMHILPSLYSL
;
A
#
# COMPACT_ATOMS: atom_id res chain seq x y z
N PRO A 1 27.34 -35.92 1.68
CA PRO A 1 26.91 -37.07 0.85
C PRO A 1 25.39 -36.99 0.58
N MET A 2 24.94 -36.31 -0.48
CA MET A 2 24.79 -36.78 -1.87
C MET A 2 23.84 -37.96 -2.08
N LEU A 3 22.64 -37.66 -2.59
CA LEU A 3 21.87 -38.40 -3.61
C LEU A 3 21.24 -37.27 -4.47
N LYS A 4 21.73 -36.87 -5.66
CA LYS A 4 21.68 -37.51 -7.01
C LYS A 4 20.25 -38.02 -7.29
N GLU A 5 19.55 -37.63 -8.36
CA GLU A 5 19.97 -37.79 -9.76
C GLU A 5 18.91 -37.24 -10.78
N LEU A 6 19.40 -36.59 -11.87
CA LEU A 6 19.01 -36.52 -13.31
C LEU A 6 17.52 -36.37 -13.74
N ALA A 7 17.12 -35.79 -14.88
CA ALA A 7 17.68 -35.22 -16.12
C ALA A 7 16.51 -34.40 -16.74
N ALA A 8 16.59 -33.56 -17.78
CA ALA A 8 17.36 -33.63 -19.01
C ALA A 8 17.36 -32.25 -19.70
N LEU A 9 18.45 -31.94 -20.39
CA LEU A 9 18.48 -30.99 -21.51
C LEU A 9 17.95 -31.69 -22.77
N PRO A 10 17.56 -30.92 -23.79
CA PRO A 10 18.39 -30.99 -24.99
C PRO A 10 18.81 -29.61 -25.54
N SER A 11 19.93 -29.70 -26.24
CA SER A 11 20.65 -28.66 -26.98
C SER A 11 20.09 -28.51 -28.41
N SER A 12 20.22 -27.32 -29.00
CA SER A 12 20.80 -27.08 -30.35
C SER A 12 20.14 -25.90 -31.11
N SER A 13 20.92 -24.83 -31.22
CA SER A 13 21.29 -24.03 -32.41
C SER A 13 20.29 -23.56 -33.48
N GLN A 14 20.48 -22.26 -33.79
CA GLN A 14 20.29 -21.52 -35.06
C GLN A 14 18.88 -21.08 -35.48
N LYS A 15 18.66 -19.74 -35.48
CA LYS A 15 18.67 -18.93 -36.72
C LYS A 15 18.73 -17.44 -36.38
N ARG A 16 19.73 -16.73 -36.93
CA ARG A 16 19.74 -15.25 -36.99
C ARG A 16 18.65 -14.80 -37.96
N GLN A 17 17.90 -13.76 -37.59
CA GLN A 17 17.21 -12.91 -38.55
C GLN A 17 17.40 -11.47 -38.08
N GLU A 18 18.19 -10.73 -38.83
CA GLU A 18 18.37 -9.28 -38.78
C GLU A 18 17.08 -8.61 -39.32
N GLY A 19 16.64 -7.54 -38.67
CA GLY A 19 15.41 -6.83 -39.03
C GLY A 19 15.15 -5.60 -38.15
N ASN A 20 15.88 -4.53 -38.46
CA ASN A 20 15.47 -3.11 -38.51
C ASN A 20 14.57 -2.50 -37.41
N ASP A 21 15.13 -1.46 -36.77
CA ASP A 21 14.56 -0.19 -36.29
C ASP A 21 13.07 -0.12 -35.88
N ASP A 22 12.81 0.16 -34.60
CA ASP A 22 11.95 1.29 -34.19
C ASP A 22 12.23 1.71 -32.73
N HIS A 23 12.16 3.00 -32.47
CA HIS A 23 12.44 3.60 -31.16
C HIS A 23 11.40 3.21 -30.10
N GLY A 24 11.84 3.08 -28.84
CA GLY A 24 11.01 3.48 -27.71
C GLY A 24 10.88 2.50 -26.56
N GLU A 25 10.66 3.12 -25.40
CA GLU A 25 10.22 2.55 -24.12
C GLU A 25 11.31 1.93 -23.25
N GLY A 26 11.64 2.69 -22.18
CA GLY A 26 12.39 2.23 -21.03
C GLY A 26 11.71 1.03 -20.33
N PRO A 27 12.31 0.52 -19.24
CA PRO A 27 11.82 -0.67 -18.58
C PRO A 27 10.35 -0.49 -18.15
N PRO A 28 9.51 -1.54 -18.25
CA PRO A 28 8.09 -1.45 -18.00
C PRO A 28 7.88 -0.87 -16.61
N SER A 29 7.19 0.29 -16.56
CA SER A 29 6.71 0.89 -15.32
C SER A 29 6.09 -0.22 -14.49
N SER A 30 6.78 -0.59 -13.41
CA SER A 30 6.40 -1.68 -12.53
C SER A 30 4.99 -1.42 -12.04
N SER A 31 4.04 -2.20 -12.54
CA SER A 31 2.65 -2.15 -12.13
C SER A 31 2.58 -2.59 -10.67
N PHE A 32 2.66 -1.63 -9.76
CA PHE A 32 2.40 -1.90 -8.36
C PHE A 32 0.88 -2.05 -8.20
N PRO A 33 0.39 -3.18 -7.64
CA PRO A 33 -1.02 -3.32 -7.37
C PRO A 33 -1.47 -2.18 -6.44
N ARG A 34 -2.51 -1.44 -6.86
CA ARG A 34 -3.06 -0.32 -6.08
C ARG A 34 -3.72 -0.90 -4.84
N LEU A 35 -3.22 -0.50 -3.66
CA LEU A 35 -3.89 -0.81 -2.41
C LEU A 35 -5.09 0.13 -2.31
N GLN A 36 -6.30 -0.41 -2.43
CA GLN A 36 -7.54 0.37 -2.38
C GLN A 36 -8.20 0.33 -1.02
N ASN A 37 -8.10 -0.82 -0.33
CA ASN A 37 -8.70 -1.03 0.97
C ASN A 37 -7.59 -1.40 1.94
N PHE A 38 -7.59 -0.75 3.10
CA PHE A 38 -6.64 -1.05 4.16
C PHE A 38 -7.37 -1.08 5.50
N SER A 39 -7.18 -2.16 6.24
CA SER A 39 -7.76 -2.38 7.57
C SER A 39 -6.62 -2.66 8.54
N THR A 40 -6.63 -2.02 9.70
CA THR A 40 -5.56 -2.13 10.70
C THR A 40 -6.12 -2.05 12.12
N ASP A 41 -5.60 -2.89 13.01
CA ASP A 41 -5.80 -2.81 14.46
C ASP A 41 -4.73 -1.92 15.15
N ASN A 42 -3.76 -1.46 14.36
CA ASN A 42 -2.66 -0.61 14.78
C ASN A 42 -2.75 0.74 14.07
N ARG A 43 -3.07 1.78 14.85
CA ARG A 43 -3.17 3.17 14.41
C ARG A 43 -1.88 3.75 13.82
N CYS A 44 -0.73 3.17 14.15
CA CYS A 44 0.53 3.61 13.61
C CYS A 44 0.74 3.08 12.18
N SER A 45 0.09 1.97 11.76
CA SER A 45 0.38 1.25 10.51
C SER A 45 0.52 2.11 9.25
N LEU A 46 -0.19 3.23 9.15
CA LEU A 46 -0.05 4.19 8.05
C LEU A 46 1.40 4.69 7.88
N MET A 47 2.17 4.87 8.96
CA MET A 47 3.56 5.32 8.89
C MET A 47 4.51 4.31 8.22
N TRP A 48 4.19 3.02 8.27
CA TRP A 48 5.01 1.96 7.68
C TRP A 48 4.65 1.70 6.21
N ILE A 49 3.53 2.27 5.75
CA ILE A 49 3.08 2.13 4.37
C ILE A 49 3.73 3.21 3.52
N LEU A 50 4.27 2.81 2.37
CA LEU A 50 4.82 3.74 1.41
C LEU A 50 3.75 4.77 1.01
N PRO A 51 4.07 6.08 0.98
CA PRO A 51 3.12 7.13 0.62
C PRO A 51 2.39 6.90 -0.71
N GLN A 52 3.07 6.28 -1.69
CA GLN A 52 2.48 5.94 -2.99
C GLN A 52 1.32 4.94 -2.90
N LYS A 53 1.37 4.02 -1.93
CA LYS A 53 0.29 3.05 -1.67
C LYS A 53 -0.84 3.69 -0.87
N LEU A 54 -0.53 4.58 0.06
CA LEU A 54 -1.52 5.37 0.79
C LEU A 54 -2.33 6.28 -0.14
N GLY A 55 -1.66 6.90 -1.12
CA GLY A 55 -2.31 7.75 -2.11
C GLY A 55 -3.29 7.01 -3.03
N SER A 56 -3.25 5.68 -3.08
CA SER A 56 -4.22 4.87 -3.82
C SER A 56 -5.36 4.31 -2.97
N LEU A 57 -5.33 4.52 -1.65
CA LEU A 57 -6.38 4.04 -0.74
C LEU A 57 -7.67 4.81 -0.99
N VAL A 58 -8.76 4.05 -1.07
CA VAL A 58 -10.13 4.52 -1.24
C VAL A 58 -10.92 4.31 0.05
N LEU A 59 -10.61 3.22 0.77
CA LEU A 59 -11.25 2.84 2.01
C LEU A 59 -10.20 2.52 3.08
N LEU A 60 -10.39 3.11 4.26
CA LEU A 60 -9.53 2.92 5.42
C LEU A 60 -10.38 2.49 6.62
N GLU A 61 -10.08 1.34 7.17
CA GLU A 61 -10.66 0.84 8.41
C GLU A 61 -9.59 0.83 9.50
N ILE A 62 -9.92 1.43 10.64
CA ILE A 62 -9.09 1.39 11.84
C ILE A 62 -9.93 0.82 12.96
N THR A 63 -9.37 -0.20 13.59
CA THR A 63 -9.89 -0.79 14.81
C THR A 63 -8.87 -0.55 15.91
N ASP A 64 -9.30 -0.21 17.11
CA ASP A 64 -8.38 -0.19 18.24
C ASP A 64 -9.08 -0.77 19.46
N PRO A 65 -9.00 -2.09 19.69
CA PRO A 65 -9.71 -2.73 20.80
C PRO A 65 -9.08 -2.41 22.16
N ARG A 66 -8.08 -1.53 22.21
CA ARG A 66 -7.46 -1.12 23.46
C ARG A 66 -8.37 -0.13 24.20
N HIS A 67 -8.34 -0.25 25.52
CA HIS A 67 -9.14 0.58 26.43
C HIS A 67 -8.30 1.70 27.07
N ASP A 68 -7.16 2.07 26.45
CA ASP A 68 -6.35 3.21 26.87
C ASP A 68 -6.76 4.47 26.11
N LEU A 69 -6.54 5.64 26.72
CA LEU A 69 -6.83 6.93 26.10
C LEU A 69 -6.10 7.04 24.74
N ILE A 70 -6.87 7.19 23.66
CA ILE A 70 -6.33 7.26 22.31
C ILE A 70 -6.12 8.73 21.95
N ARG A 71 -4.84 9.10 21.82
CA ARG A 71 -4.39 10.37 21.24
C ARG A 71 -3.47 10.09 20.08
N PHE A 72 -3.76 10.67 18.92
CA PHE A 72 -2.85 10.64 17.79
C PHE A 72 -1.62 11.49 18.07
N THR A 73 -0.46 10.88 17.93
CA THR A 73 0.83 11.56 17.95
C THR A 73 1.09 12.25 16.60
N GLU A 74 1.95 13.26 16.60
CA GLU A 74 2.37 13.95 15.36
C GLU A 74 2.90 12.99 14.30
N ALA A 75 3.60 11.93 14.73
CA ALA A 75 4.14 10.90 13.84
C ALA A 75 3.03 10.07 13.18
N GLU A 76 1.98 9.71 13.93
CA GLU A 76 0.81 9.01 13.39
C GLU A 76 0.05 9.90 12.42
N GLU A 77 -0.07 11.21 12.71
CA GLU A 77 -0.74 12.18 11.84
C GLU A 77 -0.08 12.34 10.47
N GLU A 78 1.22 12.07 10.35
CA GLU A 78 1.95 12.20 9.08
C GLU A 78 1.44 11.21 8.03
N GLY A 79 1.12 9.96 8.44
CA GLY A 79 0.60 8.94 7.52
C GLY A 79 -0.73 9.36 6.87
N TRP A 80 -1.58 10.07 7.62
CA TRP A 80 -2.87 10.55 7.13
C TRP A 80 -2.75 11.61 6.04
N LYS A 81 -1.68 12.43 6.04
CA LYS A 81 -1.45 13.45 5.01
C LYS A 81 -1.23 12.84 3.62
N HIS A 82 -0.88 11.55 3.55
CA HIS A 82 -0.67 10.84 2.29
C HIS A 82 -1.94 10.20 1.72
N LEU A 83 -3.07 10.25 2.43
CA LEU A 83 -4.35 9.67 2.02
C LEU A 83 -5.11 10.59 1.04
N THR A 84 -4.59 10.77 -0.17
CA THR A 84 -5.16 11.71 -1.14
C THR A 84 -6.45 11.24 -1.82
N SER A 85 -6.66 9.91 -1.90
CA SER A 85 -7.81 9.31 -2.59
C SER A 85 -8.86 8.72 -1.63
N VAL A 86 -8.62 8.79 -0.30
CA VAL A 86 -9.50 8.11 0.65
C VAL A 86 -10.86 8.79 0.67
N SER A 87 -11.90 7.98 0.59
CA SER A 87 -13.27 8.42 0.38
C SER A 87 -14.21 8.00 1.50
N ALA A 88 -13.89 6.86 2.11
CA ALA A 88 -14.52 6.36 3.32
C ALA A 88 -13.45 6.00 4.35
N VAL A 89 -13.63 6.47 5.57
CA VAL A 89 -12.89 6.04 6.75
C VAL A 89 -13.88 5.40 7.70
N THR A 90 -13.50 4.33 8.38
CA THR A 90 -14.31 3.74 9.45
C THR A 90 -13.42 3.49 10.65
N ILE A 91 -13.80 4.04 11.81
CA ILE A 91 -13.08 3.89 13.06
C ILE A 91 -14.01 3.20 14.05
N TRP A 92 -13.66 2.01 14.51
CA TRP A 92 -14.51 1.19 15.36
C TRP A 92 -13.74 0.58 16.53
N ASP A 93 -14.46 0.25 17.59
CA ASP A 93 -13.94 -0.25 18.88
C ASP A 93 -12.93 0.66 19.60
N CYS A 94 -12.72 1.89 19.12
CA CYS A 94 -11.91 2.93 19.76
C CYS A 94 -12.67 3.62 20.92
N LEU A 95 -12.88 2.91 22.04
CA LEU A 95 -13.75 3.35 23.14
C LEU A 95 -13.30 4.63 23.86
N GLU A 96 -12.00 4.88 23.91
CA GLU A 96 -11.38 6.03 24.60
C GLU A 96 -10.78 7.03 23.60
N LEU A 97 -11.38 7.18 22.42
CA LEU A 97 -10.94 8.13 21.40
C LEU A 97 -11.25 9.57 21.79
N GLU A 98 -10.21 10.33 22.17
CA GLU A 98 -10.38 11.73 22.56
C GLU A 98 -10.64 12.64 21.36
N SER A 99 -9.93 12.40 20.26
CA SER A 99 -10.06 13.19 19.04
C SER A 99 -9.67 12.38 17.80
N LEU A 100 -10.29 12.72 16.67
CA LEU A 100 -9.84 12.28 15.36
C LEU A 100 -8.47 12.92 15.03
N PRO A 101 -7.66 12.31 14.15
CA PRO A 101 -6.41 12.90 13.71
C PRO A 101 -6.69 14.24 13.03
N SER A 102 -5.90 15.26 13.36
CA SER A 102 -6.12 16.61 12.84
C SER A 102 -6.09 16.58 11.31
N SER A 103 -5.11 15.93 10.69
CA SER A 103 -4.96 15.76 9.24
C SER A 103 -6.15 15.11 8.51
N MET A 104 -7.18 14.62 9.19
CA MET A 104 -8.42 14.20 8.55
C MET A 104 -9.18 15.38 7.90
N HIS A 105 -9.05 16.61 8.42
CA HIS A 105 -9.73 17.79 7.85
C HIS A 105 -9.21 18.22 6.47
N ILE A 106 -8.03 17.73 6.06
CA ILE A 106 -7.44 18.04 4.75
C ILE A 106 -7.69 16.96 3.70
N LEU A 107 -8.39 15.87 4.04
CA LEU A 107 -8.63 14.77 3.12
C LEU A 107 -9.60 15.21 2.01
N PRO A 108 -9.14 15.37 0.76
CA PRO A 108 -9.91 16.09 -0.27
C PRO A 108 -11.08 15.27 -0.83
N SER A 109 -11.02 13.95 -0.70
CA SER A 109 -11.98 13.01 -1.28
C SER A 109 -12.91 12.38 -0.23
N LEU A 110 -12.71 12.69 1.06
CA LEU A 110 -13.46 12.09 2.15
C LEU A 110 -14.91 12.58 2.15
N TYR A 111 -15.86 11.65 2.06
CA TYR A 111 -17.29 11.95 2.17
C TYR A 111 -18.04 11.07 3.17
N SER A 112 -17.39 10.01 3.69
CA SER A 112 -17.94 9.11 4.69
C SER A 112 -16.94 8.88 5.83
N LEU A 113 -17.42 8.98 7.07
CA LEU A 113 -16.71 8.66 8.31
C LEU A 113 -17.61 7.84 9.24
#